data_AF-A0A2E4Y2W3-F1
#
_entry.id   AF-A0A2E4Y2W3-F1
#
_cell.length_a   1.000
_cell.length_b   1.000
_cell.length_c   1.000
_cell.angle_alpha   90.00
_cell.angle_beta   90.00
_cell.angle_gamma   90.00
#
_symmetry.space_group_name_H-M   'P 1'
#
loop_
_entity.id
_entity.type
_entity.pdbx_description
1 polymer ?
#
loop_
_entity_poly.entity_id
_entity_poly.type
_entity_poly.pdbx_seq_one_letter_code
_entity_poly.pdbx_strand_id
1 'polypeptide(L)'
;MGSGSKKVEDNQPSDLLGLSHNYQRKAAIAWGKATDHAGRVYIKPMERFNLNKTIFSTLEGKLSRALIQSKIAKDVYWNEKASSVIEKDFQKVIKEASIPKVKENLIQFLHDECDFSSEHADGSFLEHLLFCYEYSAVHFPEQPPLVMLLHSILGTGTNTWAMPKEKIPMLQKLVSEKEMLHIESFPSFLRLLYLPDFLGTLLNNLPRLERLQSVSFHRVIDNKPMTIDAENFWIQLNYQLIHYIDFLPAANWSFHCSDTFIQNFAELSLFLDKVNKKMAKVIFPIPSFNLNSVVQEDLSVESRFAVLIPAKLKKEAAIKSIKNFSKRIGHSLDFSFSWKS
;
A
#
# COMPACT_ATOMS: atom_id res chain seq x y z
N MET A 1 4.02 36.31 -39.13
CA MET A 1 4.28 36.79 -37.76
C MET A 1 3.06 36.38 -36.94
N GLY A 2 2.98 35.15 -36.46
CA GLY A 2 3.75 34.62 -35.34
C GLY A 2 2.73 34.21 -34.28
N SER A 3 1.92 33.18 -34.60
CA SER A 3 0.97 32.57 -33.68
C SER A 3 1.73 31.97 -32.51
N GLY A 4 1.72 32.64 -31.36
CA GLY A 4 2.26 32.13 -30.12
C GLY A 4 1.49 30.90 -29.70
N SER A 5 2.02 29.72 -30.06
CA SER A 5 1.70 28.46 -29.40
C SER A 5 1.96 28.66 -27.90
N LYS A 6 0.88 28.78 -27.12
CA LYS A 6 0.96 28.61 -25.67
C LYS A 6 1.42 27.18 -25.46
N LYS A 7 2.69 27.02 -25.05
CA LYS A 7 3.17 25.77 -24.48
C LYS A 7 2.16 25.35 -23.41
N VAL A 8 1.52 24.22 -23.62
CA VAL A 8 0.81 23.50 -22.57
C VAL A 8 1.88 23.18 -21.53
N GLU A 9 1.83 23.85 -20.38
CA GLU A 9 2.76 23.60 -19.28
C GLU A 9 2.65 22.12 -18.87
N ASP A 10 3.80 21.50 -18.66
CA ASP A 10 3.94 20.10 -18.26
C ASP A 10 3.46 19.91 -16.82
N ASN A 11 2.14 19.93 -16.61
CA ASN A 11 1.58 19.66 -15.28
C ASN A 11 1.84 18.19 -14.90
N GLN A 12 2.46 18.00 -13.73
CA GLN A 12 2.63 16.68 -13.12
C GLN A 12 1.27 16.16 -12.61
N PRO A 13 1.08 14.84 -12.45
CA PRO A 13 -0.14 14.28 -11.86
C PRO A 13 -0.49 14.87 -10.47
N SER A 14 0.52 15.24 -9.68
CA SER A 14 0.38 15.95 -8.41
C SER A 14 -0.23 17.35 -8.58
N ASP A 15 0.12 18.07 -9.64
CA ASP A 15 -0.46 19.38 -9.97
C ASP A 15 -1.91 19.25 -10.43
N LEU A 16 -2.24 18.16 -11.13
CA LEU A 16 -3.60 17.88 -11.62
C LEU A 16 -4.57 17.48 -10.49
N LEU A 17 -4.04 16.93 -9.40
CA LEU A 17 -4.82 16.56 -8.21
C LEU A 17 -4.70 17.58 -7.07
N GLY A 18 -3.81 18.57 -7.18
CA GLY A 18 -3.59 19.59 -6.16
C GLY A 18 -3.01 19.05 -4.85
N LEU A 19 -2.24 17.96 -4.90
CA LEU A 19 -1.76 17.23 -3.72
C LEU A 19 -0.25 17.36 -3.54
N SER A 20 0.20 17.36 -2.28
CA SER A 20 1.63 17.32 -1.93
C SER A 20 1.92 16.17 -0.98
N HIS A 21 2.95 15.39 -1.29
CA HIS A 21 3.39 14.32 -0.41
C HIS A 21 3.92 14.86 0.92
N ASN A 22 3.59 14.15 2.00
CA ASN A 22 4.32 14.30 3.25
C ASN A 22 5.80 13.90 3.06
N TYR A 23 6.67 14.32 4.00
CA TYR A 23 8.10 14.06 3.89
C TYR A 23 8.48 12.58 3.94
N GLN A 24 7.67 11.70 4.56
CA GLN A 24 7.93 10.26 4.58
C GLN A 24 7.82 9.67 3.16
N ARG A 25 6.73 10.00 2.46
CA ARG A 25 6.48 9.59 1.07
C ARG A 25 7.54 10.16 0.12
N LYS A 26 7.87 11.45 0.27
CA LYS A 26 8.96 12.09 -0.49
C LYS A 26 10.29 11.37 -0.29
N ALA A 27 10.65 11.03 0.94
CA ALA A 27 11.87 10.31 1.26
C ALA A 27 11.90 8.91 0.62
N ALA A 28 10.77 8.19 0.67
CA ALA A 28 10.66 6.87 0.04
C ALA A 28 10.85 6.94 -1.48
N ILE A 29 10.19 7.88 -2.16
CA ILE A 29 10.36 8.09 -3.61
C ILE A 29 11.80 8.54 -3.93
N ALA A 30 12.37 9.47 -3.15
CA ALA A 30 13.71 9.99 -3.40
C ALA A 30 14.78 8.89 -3.31
N TRP A 31 14.61 7.93 -2.39
CA TRP A 31 15.67 6.99 -2.05
C TRP A 31 15.40 5.55 -2.53
N GLY A 32 14.19 5.24 -3.00
CA GLY A 32 13.79 3.88 -3.39
C GLY A 32 13.87 2.89 -2.23
N LYS A 33 13.61 3.37 -1.02
CA LYS A 33 13.73 2.61 0.22
C LYS A 33 12.71 3.04 1.25
N ALA A 34 12.22 2.08 2.02
CA ALA A 34 11.57 2.39 3.28
C ALA A 34 12.64 2.77 4.32
N THR A 35 12.38 3.80 5.13
CA THR A 35 13.36 4.33 6.09
C THR A 35 12.74 4.50 7.48
N ASP A 36 13.43 4.01 8.51
CA ASP A 36 13.18 4.41 9.89
C ASP A 36 13.79 5.80 10.13
N HIS A 37 12.95 6.80 10.38
CA HIS A 37 13.38 8.18 10.58
C HIS A 37 13.63 8.55 12.05
N ALA A 38 13.84 7.58 12.94
CA ALA A 38 14.21 7.83 14.34
C ALA A 38 15.35 8.86 14.46
N GLY A 39 15.15 9.86 15.32
CA GLY A 39 16.08 10.98 15.50
C GLY A 39 15.99 12.11 14.45
N ARG A 40 15.14 11.95 13.42
CA ARG A 40 14.85 12.98 12.39
C ARG A 40 13.44 13.54 12.49
N VAL A 41 12.58 12.88 13.26
CA VAL A 41 11.19 13.26 13.49
C VAL A 41 10.88 13.23 14.97
N TYR A 42 9.98 14.11 15.38
CA TYR A 42 9.30 14.04 16.67
C TYR A 42 7.85 13.61 16.45
N ILE A 43 7.40 12.60 17.17
CA ILE A 43 6.07 11.99 17.01
C ILE A 43 5.27 12.20 18.29
N LYS A 44 4.03 12.67 18.19
CA LYS A 44 3.11 12.73 19.33
C LYS A 44 1.71 12.23 19.00
N PRO A 45 0.92 11.78 19.99
CA PRO A 45 -0.45 11.36 19.76
C PRO A 45 -1.32 12.55 19.36
N MET A 46 -2.27 12.33 18.46
CA MET A 46 -3.27 13.33 18.09
C MET A 46 -4.30 13.51 19.21
N GLU A 47 -4.54 14.75 19.65
CA GLU A 47 -5.43 15.04 20.79
C GLU A 47 -6.91 14.70 20.56
N ARG A 48 -7.38 14.74 19.30
CA ARG A 48 -8.81 14.59 18.95
C ARG A 48 -9.07 13.58 17.83
N PHE A 49 -8.25 12.53 17.76
CA PHE A 49 -8.41 11.51 16.74
C PHE A 49 -9.71 10.71 16.93
N ASN A 50 -10.49 10.54 15.85
CA ASN A 50 -11.71 9.76 15.85
C ASN A 50 -11.65 8.66 14.79
N LEU A 51 -11.43 7.41 15.25
CA LEU A 51 -11.36 6.24 14.38
C LEU A 51 -12.63 6.01 13.55
N ASN A 52 -13.80 6.47 14.00
CA ASN A 52 -15.06 6.31 13.27
C ASN A 52 -15.20 7.23 12.06
N LYS A 53 -14.29 8.20 11.89
CA LYS A 53 -14.26 9.10 10.73
C LYS A 53 -13.30 8.63 9.62
N THR A 54 -12.89 7.35 9.65
CA THR A 54 -11.94 6.76 8.68
C THR A 54 -12.48 5.43 8.12
N ILE A 55 -11.79 4.84 7.13
CA ILE A 55 -12.01 3.47 6.63
C ILE A 55 -12.08 2.38 7.71
N PHE A 56 -11.59 2.69 8.91
CA PHE A 56 -11.54 1.77 10.03
C PHE A 56 -12.79 1.84 10.92
N SER A 57 -13.80 2.62 10.54
CA SER A 57 -15.10 2.68 11.23
C SER A 57 -15.76 1.29 11.34
N THR A 58 -15.57 0.42 10.34
CA THR A 58 -16.11 -0.94 10.26
C THR A 58 -15.32 -1.99 11.06
N LEU A 59 -14.17 -1.62 11.66
CA LEU A 59 -13.40 -2.50 12.52
C LEU A 59 -14.18 -2.83 13.80
N GLU A 60 -14.33 -4.13 14.04
CA GLU A 60 -14.94 -4.67 15.26
C GLU A 60 -13.90 -5.07 16.29
N GLY A 61 -14.30 -4.99 17.56
CA GLY A 61 -13.50 -5.44 18.71
C GLY A 61 -12.57 -4.35 19.25
N LYS A 62 -12.56 -4.22 20.59
CA LYS A 62 -11.75 -3.22 21.30
C LYS A 62 -10.26 -3.36 20.99
N LEU A 63 -9.75 -4.59 20.91
CA LEU A 63 -8.35 -4.86 20.65
C LEU A 63 -7.93 -4.39 19.25
N SER A 64 -8.63 -4.81 18.19
CA SER A 64 -8.30 -4.42 16.81
C SER A 64 -8.37 -2.91 16.62
N ARG A 65 -9.38 -2.26 17.21
CA ARG A 65 -9.53 -0.80 17.17
C ARG A 65 -8.41 -0.08 17.91
N ALA A 66 -8.04 -0.53 19.11
CA ALA A 66 -6.92 0.04 19.86
C ALA A 66 -5.59 -0.11 19.10
N LEU A 67 -5.35 -1.28 18.49
CA LEU A 67 -4.16 -1.54 17.69
C LEU A 67 -4.06 -0.63 16.47
N ILE A 68 -5.17 -0.38 15.76
CA ILE A 68 -5.16 0.52 14.61
C ILE A 68 -5.06 1.98 15.04
N GLN A 69 -5.79 2.38 16.08
CA GLN A 69 -5.71 3.73 16.63
C GLN A 69 -4.29 4.08 17.09
N SER A 70 -3.58 3.17 17.77
CA SER A 70 -2.19 3.40 18.19
C SER A 70 -1.21 3.58 17.03
N LYS A 71 -1.60 3.23 15.79
CA LYS A 71 -0.77 3.40 14.60
C LYS A 71 -1.02 4.73 13.92
N ILE A 72 -2.29 5.08 13.73
CA ILE A 72 -2.71 6.19 12.86
C ILE A 72 -3.02 7.49 13.61
N ALA A 73 -3.26 7.43 14.92
CA ALA A 73 -3.58 8.61 15.74
C ALA A 73 -2.33 9.38 16.16
N LYS A 74 -1.48 9.76 15.20
CA LYS A 74 -0.17 10.37 15.45
C LYS A 74 0.10 11.55 14.52
N ASP A 75 0.63 12.63 15.08
CA ASP A 75 1.22 13.73 14.33
C ASP A 75 2.75 13.53 14.25
N VAL A 76 3.32 13.81 13.07
CA VAL A 76 4.76 13.67 12.80
C VAL A 76 5.34 15.03 12.45
N TYR A 77 6.28 15.49 13.27
CA TYR A 77 6.98 16.76 13.12
C TYR A 77 8.40 16.51 12.64
N TRP A 78 8.77 17.06 11.49
CA TRP A 78 10.08 16.84 10.88
C TRP A 78 11.08 17.88 11.34
N ASN A 79 12.31 17.43 11.63
CA ASN A 79 13.44 18.34 11.81
C ASN A 79 13.70 19.10 10.50
N GLU A 80 13.92 20.42 10.57
CA GLU A 80 14.15 21.28 9.39
C GLU A 80 15.29 20.82 8.49
N LYS A 81 16.40 20.33 9.08
CA LYS A 81 17.53 19.80 8.32
C LYS A 81 17.12 18.53 7.58
N ALA A 82 16.34 17.66 8.22
CA ALA A 82 15.88 16.41 7.61
C ALA A 82 14.88 16.68 6.47
N SER A 83 13.89 17.54 6.70
CA SER A 83 12.91 17.92 5.67
C SER A 83 13.56 18.62 4.48
N SER A 84 14.53 19.50 4.71
CA SER A 84 15.26 20.19 3.64
C SER A 84 16.06 19.23 2.75
N VAL A 85 16.72 18.22 3.33
CA VAL A 85 17.43 17.18 2.58
C VAL A 85 16.45 16.34 1.76
N ILE A 86 15.35 15.93 2.38
CA ILE A 86 14.31 15.12 1.72
C ILE A 86 13.72 15.88 0.54
N GLU A 87 13.36 17.16 0.72
CA GLU A 87 12.78 17.97 -0.35
C GLU A 87 13.76 18.09 -1.52
N LYS A 88 15.04 18.40 -1.23
CA LYS A 88 16.07 18.50 -2.26
C LYS A 88 16.22 17.20 -3.06
N ASP A 89 16.31 16.07 -2.38
CA ASP A 89 16.50 14.76 -3.02
C ASP A 89 15.26 14.35 -3.82
N PHE A 90 14.07 14.61 -3.28
CA PHE A 90 12.80 14.36 -3.95
C PHE A 90 12.66 15.18 -5.23
N GLN A 91 12.90 16.48 -5.17
CA GLN A 91 12.84 17.37 -6.35
C GLN A 91 13.85 16.94 -7.43
N LYS A 92 15.03 16.47 -7.03
CA LYS A 92 16.00 15.90 -7.97
C LYS A 92 15.44 14.67 -8.69
N VAL A 93 14.91 13.71 -7.94
CA VAL A 93 14.40 12.45 -8.50
C VAL A 93 13.19 12.68 -9.39
N ILE A 94 12.21 13.48 -8.95
CA ILE A 94 11.00 13.75 -9.75
C ILE A 94 11.33 14.49 -11.05
N LYS A 95 12.29 15.43 -11.02
CA LYS A 95 12.73 16.14 -12.23
C LYS A 95 13.41 15.23 -13.24
N GLU A 96 14.14 14.21 -12.77
CA GLU A 96 14.84 13.24 -13.62
C GLU A 96 13.94 12.07 -14.06
N ALA A 97 12.86 11.79 -13.31
CA ALA A 97 11.97 10.68 -13.57
C ALA A 97 11.02 10.95 -14.75
N SER A 98 10.81 9.92 -15.58
CA SER A 98 9.77 9.94 -16.62
C SER A 98 8.46 9.40 -16.04
N ILE A 99 7.80 10.21 -15.20
CA ILE A 99 6.49 9.85 -14.65
C ILE A 99 5.43 10.05 -15.73
N PRO A 100 4.68 9.01 -16.13
CA PRO A 100 3.66 9.17 -17.15
C PRO A 100 2.56 10.15 -16.70
N LYS A 101 2.00 10.91 -17.63
CA LYS A 101 0.82 11.74 -17.33
C LYS A 101 -0.43 10.85 -17.23
N VAL A 102 -1.28 11.14 -16.25
CA VAL A 102 -2.60 10.50 -16.14
C VAL A 102 -3.52 11.14 -17.17
N LYS A 103 -4.24 10.32 -17.95
CA LYS A 103 -5.14 10.81 -19.00
C LYS A 103 -6.30 11.60 -18.39
N GLU A 104 -6.68 12.71 -19.00
CA GLU A 104 -7.77 13.59 -18.51
C GLU A 104 -9.09 12.85 -18.32
N ASN A 105 -9.44 11.95 -19.25
CA ASN A 105 -10.67 11.14 -19.14
C ASN A 105 -10.66 10.18 -17.93
N LEU A 106 -9.49 9.73 -17.49
CA LEU A 106 -9.36 8.93 -16.27
C LEU A 106 -9.43 9.81 -15.02
N ILE A 107 -8.86 11.01 -15.05
CA ILE A 107 -9.01 11.99 -13.95
C ILE A 107 -10.50 12.34 -13.78
N GLN A 108 -11.20 12.60 -14.88
CA GLN A 108 -12.65 12.86 -14.85
C GLN A 108 -13.42 11.67 -14.28
N PHE A 109 -13.06 10.44 -14.67
CA PHE A 109 -13.65 9.23 -14.09
C PHE A 109 -13.41 9.12 -12.57
N LEU A 110 -12.21 9.40 -12.09
CA LEU A 110 -11.90 9.39 -10.66
C LEU A 110 -12.70 10.45 -9.89
N HIS A 111 -12.92 11.61 -10.49
CA HIS A 111 -13.72 12.68 -9.89
C HIS A 111 -15.23 12.37 -9.87
N ASP A 112 -15.77 11.89 -10.99
CA ASP A 112 -17.23 11.77 -11.17
C ASP A 112 -17.78 10.42 -10.69
N GLU A 113 -16.97 9.37 -10.73
CA GLU A 113 -17.43 7.99 -10.55
C GLU A 113 -16.85 7.29 -9.32
N CYS A 114 -15.90 7.93 -8.62
CA CYS A 114 -15.32 7.40 -7.39
C CYS A 114 -15.63 8.31 -6.18
N ASP A 115 -16.00 7.69 -5.06
CA ASP A 115 -16.20 8.37 -3.78
C ASP A 115 -15.02 8.13 -2.83
N PHE A 116 -14.06 9.05 -2.87
CA PHE A 116 -12.90 9.03 -1.97
C PHE A 116 -13.18 9.60 -0.57
N SER A 117 -14.37 10.19 -0.33
CA SER A 117 -14.74 10.72 0.99
C SER A 117 -14.90 9.60 2.03
N SER A 118 -15.19 8.40 1.54
CA SER A 118 -15.34 7.16 2.32
C SER A 118 -14.10 6.76 3.10
N GLU A 119 -12.90 7.12 2.60
CA GLU A 119 -11.67 6.47 3.05
C GLU A 119 -10.91 7.23 4.13
N HIS A 120 -10.64 8.50 3.86
CA HIS A 120 -10.12 9.42 4.85
C HIS A 120 -10.77 10.78 4.57
N ALA A 121 -11.59 11.27 5.51
CA ALA A 121 -12.29 12.54 5.38
C ALA A 121 -11.37 13.78 5.24
N ASP A 122 -10.05 13.58 5.29
CA ASP A 122 -8.99 14.60 5.16
C ASP A 122 -8.24 14.56 3.81
N GLY A 123 -8.60 13.67 2.88
CA GLY A 123 -7.99 13.59 1.54
C GLY A 123 -6.73 12.71 1.44
N SER A 124 -6.28 12.11 2.55
CA SER A 124 -5.04 11.31 2.59
C SER A 124 -5.07 10.02 1.74
N PHE A 125 -6.24 9.56 1.30
CA PHE A 125 -6.37 8.40 0.40
C PHE A 125 -5.86 8.69 -1.02
N LEU A 126 -6.24 9.82 -1.61
CA LEU A 126 -5.78 10.16 -2.96
C LEU A 126 -4.27 10.44 -2.97
N GLU A 127 -3.74 10.99 -1.88
CA GLU A 127 -2.29 11.13 -1.69
C GLU A 127 -1.59 9.76 -1.60
N HIS A 128 -2.21 8.77 -0.95
CA HIS A 128 -1.70 7.39 -0.91
C HIS A 128 -1.63 6.78 -2.32
N LEU A 129 -2.71 6.89 -3.10
CA LEU A 129 -2.76 6.40 -4.48
C LEU A 129 -1.69 7.08 -5.36
N LEU A 130 -1.55 8.41 -5.23
CA LEU A 130 -0.54 9.18 -5.94
C LEU A 130 0.88 8.79 -5.53
N PHE A 131 1.13 8.56 -4.23
CA PHE A 131 2.42 8.10 -3.74
C PHE A 131 2.80 6.77 -4.38
N CYS A 132 1.89 5.78 -4.37
CA CYS A 132 2.17 4.48 -4.96
C CYS A 132 2.37 4.57 -6.47
N TYR A 133 1.61 5.42 -7.16
CA TYR A 133 1.78 5.71 -8.59
C TYR A 133 3.18 6.24 -8.92
N GLU A 134 3.60 7.32 -8.25
CA GLU A 134 4.90 7.94 -8.50
C GLU A 134 6.06 7.04 -8.07
N TYR A 135 5.93 6.34 -6.93
CA TYR A 135 6.92 5.36 -6.51
C TYR A 135 7.09 4.25 -7.56
N SER A 136 5.99 3.69 -8.08
CA SER A 136 6.06 2.68 -9.14
C SER A 136 6.67 3.22 -10.43
N ALA A 137 6.35 4.45 -10.82
CA ALA A 137 6.93 5.04 -12.02
C ALA A 137 8.46 5.19 -11.91
N VAL A 138 8.98 5.50 -10.72
CA VAL A 138 10.42 5.69 -10.49
C VAL A 138 11.15 4.37 -10.24
N HIS A 139 10.57 3.46 -9.45
CA HIS A 139 11.25 2.29 -8.89
C HIS A 139 10.70 0.95 -9.37
N PHE A 140 9.72 0.96 -10.27
CA PHE A 140 9.25 -0.23 -10.98
C PHE A 140 8.82 0.10 -12.44
N PRO A 141 9.68 0.79 -13.21
CA PRO A 141 9.30 1.41 -14.49
C PRO A 141 8.92 0.41 -15.59
N GLU A 142 9.30 -0.87 -15.47
CA GLU A 142 8.98 -1.91 -16.43
C GLU A 142 7.49 -2.33 -16.37
N GLN A 143 6.76 -1.93 -15.32
CA GLN A 143 5.34 -2.25 -15.15
C GLN A 143 4.48 -0.99 -15.11
N PRO A 144 3.20 -1.06 -15.52
CA PRO A 144 2.35 0.13 -15.58
C PRO A 144 2.15 0.74 -14.18
N PRO A 145 2.57 1.99 -13.93
CA PRO A 145 2.37 2.62 -12.63
C PRO A 145 0.90 2.92 -12.36
N LEU A 146 0.08 3.03 -13.41
CA LEU A 146 -1.35 3.33 -13.32
C LEU A 146 -2.12 2.29 -12.50
N VAL A 147 -1.66 1.05 -12.47
CA VAL A 147 -2.18 0.03 -11.55
C VAL A 147 -2.18 0.56 -10.12
N MET A 148 -1.09 1.18 -9.67
CA MET A 148 -0.95 1.71 -8.32
C MET A 148 -1.71 3.02 -8.07
N LEU A 149 -2.14 3.75 -9.11
CA LEU A 149 -3.09 4.85 -8.91
C LEU A 149 -4.51 4.33 -8.63
N LEU A 150 -4.83 3.13 -9.12
CA LEU A 150 -6.19 2.59 -9.13
C LEU A 150 -6.37 1.37 -8.22
N HIS A 151 -5.31 0.90 -7.56
CA HIS A 151 -5.23 -0.41 -6.94
C HIS A 151 -6.26 -0.67 -5.82
N SER A 152 -6.74 0.37 -5.16
CA SER A 152 -7.68 0.27 -4.03
C SER A 152 -9.10 0.76 -4.36
N ILE A 153 -9.36 1.29 -5.56
CA ILE A 153 -10.70 1.82 -5.89
C ILE A 153 -11.77 0.72 -5.94
N LEU A 154 -11.36 -0.50 -6.27
CA LEU A 154 -12.19 -1.71 -6.30
C LEU A 154 -12.32 -2.44 -4.96
N GLY A 155 -11.77 -1.86 -3.89
CA GLY A 155 -11.96 -2.39 -2.56
C GLY A 155 -10.71 -2.31 -1.72
N THR A 156 -10.89 -1.96 -0.45
CA THR A 156 -9.84 -2.03 0.56
C THR A 156 -9.95 -3.29 1.43
N GLY A 157 -8.98 -3.45 2.34
CA GLY A 157 -9.01 -4.49 3.36
C GLY A 157 -10.22 -4.44 4.31
N THR A 158 -10.98 -3.34 4.36
CA THR A 158 -12.08 -3.10 5.31
C THR A 158 -13.48 -3.08 4.69
N ASN A 159 -13.63 -3.58 3.45
CA ASN A 159 -14.90 -3.54 2.68
C ASN A 159 -15.37 -2.09 2.42
N THR A 160 -14.44 -1.20 2.08
CA THR A 160 -14.77 0.13 1.54
C THR A 160 -14.41 0.13 0.05
N TRP A 161 -15.25 0.73 -0.78
CA TRP A 161 -15.07 0.81 -2.22
C TRP A 161 -15.24 2.26 -2.65
N ALA A 162 -14.17 2.86 -3.18
CA ALA A 162 -14.29 4.16 -3.81
C ALA A 162 -15.14 4.06 -5.09
N MET A 163 -15.01 2.97 -5.85
CA MET A 163 -15.71 2.77 -7.11
C MET A 163 -16.74 1.63 -7.01
N PRO A 164 -18.04 1.88 -7.31
CA PRO A 164 -19.05 0.83 -7.38
C PRO A 164 -18.76 -0.20 -8.47
N LYS A 165 -19.17 -1.47 -8.26
CA LYS A 165 -18.91 -2.58 -9.20
C LYS A 165 -19.54 -2.36 -10.58
N GLU A 166 -20.64 -1.61 -10.64
CA GLU A 166 -21.37 -1.30 -11.87
C GLU A 166 -20.53 -0.44 -12.83
N LYS A 167 -19.49 0.23 -12.32
CA LYS A 167 -18.59 1.10 -13.10
C LYS A 167 -17.40 0.35 -13.70
N ILE A 168 -17.23 -0.94 -13.43
CA ILE A 168 -16.14 -1.77 -14.00
C ILE A 168 -16.07 -1.68 -15.54
N PRO A 169 -17.18 -1.78 -16.31
CA PRO A 169 -17.13 -1.66 -17.76
C PRO A 169 -16.69 -0.27 -18.26
N MET A 170 -16.86 0.78 -17.45
CA MET A 170 -16.35 2.12 -17.78
C MET A 170 -14.84 2.17 -17.55
N LEU A 171 -14.37 1.68 -16.41
CA LEU A 171 -12.94 1.61 -16.09
C LEU A 171 -12.15 0.81 -17.13
N GLN A 172 -12.69 -0.34 -17.58
CA GLN A 172 -12.08 -1.19 -18.62
C GLN A 172 -11.84 -0.45 -19.96
N LYS A 173 -12.57 0.62 -20.25
CA LYS A 173 -12.36 1.44 -21.46
C LYS A 173 -11.25 2.48 -21.30
N LEU A 174 -10.80 2.73 -20.06
CA LEU A 174 -9.82 3.77 -19.72
C LEU A 174 -8.41 3.20 -19.52
N VAL A 175 -8.32 1.90 -19.19
CA VAL A 175 -7.08 1.17 -18.91
C VAL A 175 -6.89 0.01 -19.89
N SER A 176 -5.65 -0.45 -20.03
CA SER A 176 -5.33 -1.66 -20.78
C SER A 176 -5.78 -2.93 -20.06
N GLU A 177 -5.88 -4.05 -20.77
CA GLU A 177 -6.21 -5.36 -20.18
C GLU A 177 -5.21 -5.77 -19.10
N LYS A 178 -3.90 -5.52 -19.32
CA LYS A 178 -2.84 -5.81 -18.34
C LYS A 178 -3.01 -4.97 -17.07
N GLU A 179 -3.30 -3.68 -17.21
CA GLU A 179 -3.58 -2.82 -16.05
C GLU A 179 -4.83 -3.31 -15.30
N MET A 180 -5.91 -3.61 -16.02
CA MET A 180 -7.15 -4.08 -15.41
C MET A 180 -6.94 -5.38 -14.63
N LEU A 181 -6.18 -6.33 -15.18
CA LEU A 181 -5.84 -7.59 -14.52
C LEU A 181 -5.29 -7.36 -13.11
N HIS A 182 -4.33 -6.44 -12.98
CA HIS A 182 -3.71 -6.13 -11.70
C HIS A 182 -4.61 -5.30 -10.78
N ILE A 183 -5.34 -4.32 -11.34
CA ILE A 183 -6.28 -3.48 -10.58
C ILE A 183 -7.35 -4.35 -9.90
N GLU A 184 -7.90 -5.34 -10.61
CA GLU A 184 -8.90 -6.27 -10.08
C GLU A 184 -8.30 -7.33 -9.14
N SER A 185 -7.05 -7.74 -9.38
CA SER A 185 -6.32 -8.68 -8.52
C SER A 185 -5.96 -8.09 -7.16
N PHE A 186 -5.68 -6.78 -7.13
CA PHE A 186 -4.99 -6.16 -6.00
C PHE A 186 -5.70 -6.33 -4.66
N PRO A 187 -7.01 -6.04 -4.52
CA PRO A 187 -7.69 -6.20 -3.23
C PRO A 187 -7.67 -7.65 -2.72
N SER A 188 -7.67 -8.62 -3.65
CA SER A 188 -7.66 -10.04 -3.33
C SER A 188 -6.31 -10.46 -2.77
N PHE A 189 -5.21 -10.02 -3.41
CA PHE A 189 -3.85 -10.26 -2.92
C PHE A 189 -3.59 -9.60 -1.58
N LEU A 190 -4.11 -8.38 -1.37
CA LEU A 190 -4.05 -7.70 -0.08
C LEU A 190 -4.62 -8.57 1.04
N ARG A 191 -5.69 -9.34 0.79
CA ARG A 191 -6.29 -10.26 1.77
C ARG A 191 -5.55 -11.59 1.87
N LEU A 192 -5.18 -12.18 0.73
CA LEU A 192 -4.48 -13.47 0.68
C LEU A 192 -3.11 -13.42 1.37
N LEU A 193 -2.41 -12.29 1.30
CA LEU A 193 -1.13 -12.10 1.99
C LEU A 193 -1.22 -12.13 3.52
N TYR A 194 -2.42 -11.98 4.11
CA TYR A 194 -2.60 -12.22 5.54
C TYR A 194 -2.71 -13.71 5.88
N LEU A 195 -3.04 -14.57 4.92
CA LEU A 195 -3.23 -16.00 5.16
C LEU A 195 -1.87 -16.69 5.29
N PRO A 196 -1.59 -17.40 6.39
CA PRO A 196 -0.33 -18.12 6.59
C PRO A 196 -0.03 -19.10 5.44
N ASP A 197 -1.06 -19.74 4.91
CA ASP A 197 -0.92 -20.80 3.90
C ASP A 197 -0.59 -20.26 2.50
N PHE A 198 -0.81 -18.97 2.22
CA PHE A 198 -0.61 -18.40 0.89
C PHE A 198 0.88 -18.38 0.52
N LEU A 199 1.69 -17.63 1.29
CA LEU A 199 3.15 -17.68 1.14
C LEU A 199 3.72 -19.00 1.65
N GLY A 200 3.11 -19.62 2.66
CA GLY A 200 3.51 -20.92 3.20
C GLY A 200 3.54 -22.02 2.14
N THR A 201 2.53 -22.07 1.25
CA THR A 201 2.47 -23.05 0.16
C THR A 201 3.58 -22.84 -0.86
N LEU A 202 3.90 -21.60 -1.21
CA LEU A 202 5.02 -21.28 -2.11
C LEU A 202 6.37 -21.66 -1.48
N LEU A 203 6.55 -21.38 -0.19
CA LEU A 203 7.73 -21.74 0.58
C LEU A 203 7.92 -23.27 0.66
N ASN A 204 6.83 -24.03 0.82
CA ASN A 204 6.86 -25.49 0.83
C ASN A 204 7.14 -26.08 -0.57
N ASN A 205 6.98 -25.29 -1.63
CA ASN A 205 7.20 -25.70 -3.02
C ASN A 205 8.38 -24.98 -3.69
N LEU A 206 9.33 -24.43 -2.90
CA LEU A 206 10.54 -23.74 -3.40
C LEU A 206 11.24 -24.49 -4.56
N PRO A 207 11.50 -25.81 -4.47
CA PRO A 207 12.24 -26.53 -5.53
C PRO A 207 11.53 -26.57 -6.89
N ARG A 208 10.22 -26.30 -6.94
CA ARG A 208 9.41 -26.33 -8.17
C ARG A 208 8.81 -24.98 -8.53
N LEU A 209 9.26 -23.87 -7.94
CA LEU A 209 8.72 -22.53 -8.22
C LEU A 209 8.78 -22.15 -9.70
N GLU A 210 9.82 -22.56 -10.42
CA GLU A 210 9.93 -22.31 -11.86
C GLU A 210 8.88 -23.08 -12.70
N ARG A 211 8.18 -24.04 -12.08
CA ARG A 211 7.04 -24.74 -12.69
C ARG A 211 5.71 -24.09 -12.36
N LEU A 212 5.67 -23.02 -11.58
CA LEU A 212 4.43 -22.29 -11.32
C LEU A 212 3.85 -21.83 -12.66
N GLN A 213 2.58 -22.13 -12.90
CA GLN A 213 1.87 -21.72 -14.12
C GLN A 213 0.90 -20.59 -13.83
N SER A 214 0.14 -20.70 -12.75
CA SER A 214 -0.89 -19.73 -12.41
C SER A 214 -1.31 -19.84 -10.96
N VAL A 215 -2.01 -18.81 -10.49
CA VAL A 215 -2.78 -18.82 -9.25
C VAL A 215 -4.23 -18.49 -9.57
N SER A 216 -5.15 -19.27 -9.01
CA SER A 216 -6.60 -19.04 -9.09
C SER A 216 -7.13 -18.61 -7.73
N PHE A 217 -8.04 -17.63 -7.72
CA PHE A 217 -8.61 -17.01 -6.53
C PHE A 217 -9.94 -16.32 -6.88
N HIS A 218 -10.54 -15.59 -5.93
CA HIS A 218 -11.77 -14.84 -6.15
C HIS A 218 -11.55 -13.34 -5.99
N ARG A 219 -12.19 -12.55 -6.84
CA ARG A 219 -12.13 -11.09 -6.81
C ARG A 219 -12.95 -10.54 -5.65
N VAL A 220 -12.39 -9.61 -4.88
CA VAL A 220 -13.04 -9.06 -3.67
C VAL A 220 -14.41 -8.44 -3.92
N ILE A 221 -14.56 -7.63 -4.99
CA ILE A 221 -15.74 -6.78 -5.17
C ILE A 221 -17.03 -7.56 -5.47
N ASP A 222 -16.94 -8.73 -6.10
CA ASP A 222 -18.10 -9.50 -6.56
C ASP A 222 -17.91 -11.02 -6.52
N ASN A 223 -16.83 -11.50 -5.88
CA ASN A 223 -16.49 -12.91 -5.73
C ASN A 223 -16.35 -13.68 -7.05
N LYS A 224 -16.10 -13.00 -8.18
CA LYS A 224 -15.86 -13.70 -9.45
C LYS A 224 -14.54 -14.50 -9.40
N PRO A 225 -14.51 -15.73 -9.92
CA PRO A 225 -13.27 -16.49 -10.02
C PRO A 225 -12.32 -15.77 -10.99
N MET A 226 -11.05 -15.81 -10.66
CA MET A 226 -9.99 -15.17 -11.44
C MET A 226 -8.74 -16.04 -11.42
N THR A 227 -8.01 -16.02 -12.51
CA THR A 227 -6.73 -16.72 -12.65
C THR A 227 -5.73 -15.77 -13.27
N ILE A 228 -4.55 -15.65 -12.66
CA ILE A 228 -3.42 -14.94 -13.24
C ILE A 228 -2.27 -15.91 -13.43
N ASP A 229 -1.51 -15.76 -14.51
CA ASP A 229 -0.33 -16.57 -14.77
C ASP A 229 0.82 -16.26 -13.79
N ALA A 230 1.89 -17.06 -13.88
CA ALA A 230 3.04 -16.92 -13.00
C ALA A 230 3.76 -15.56 -13.15
N GLU A 231 3.84 -15.00 -14.36
CA GLU A 231 4.49 -13.71 -14.57
C GLU A 231 3.73 -12.58 -13.86
N ASN A 232 2.42 -12.51 -14.11
CA ASN A 232 1.53 -11.53 -13.49
C ASN A 232 1.43 -11.75 -11.98
N PHE A 233 1.53 -12.99 -11.50
CA PHE A 233 1.61 -13.29 -10.07
C PHE A 233 2.81 -12.59 -9.40
N TRP A 234 4.01 -12.70 -9.97
CA TRP A 234 5.20 -12.06 -9.39
C TRP A 234 5.13 -10.54 -9.47
N ILE A 235 4.60 -9.99 -10.57
CA ILE A 235 4.35 -8.55 -10.71
C ILE A 235 3.36 -8.07 -9.62
N GLN A 236 2.27 -8.81 -9.40
CA GLN A 236 1.27 -8.47 -8.39
C GLN A 236 1.85 -8.43 -6.97
N LEU A 237 2.75 -9.34 -6.63
CA LEU A 237 3.44 -9.33 -5.34
C LEU A 237 4.36 -8.12 -5.17
N ASN A 238 4.98 -7.63 -6.26
CA ASN A 238 5.80 -6.42 -6.20
C ASN A 238 4.95 -5.15 -6.02
N TYR A 239 3.75 -5.09 -6.61
CA TYR A 239 2.80 -4.02 -6.32
C TYR A 239 2.38 -4.00 -4.85
N GLN A 240 2.13 -5.19 -4.26
CA GLN A 240 1.84 -5.29 -2.82
C GLN A 240 3.03 -4.87 -1.95
N LEU A 241 4.26 -5.19 -2.37
CA LEU A 241 5.48 -4.75 -1.68
C LEU A 241 5.60 -3.23 -1.65
N ILE A 242 5.34 -2.55 -2.78
CA ILE A 242 5.33 -1.07 -2.86
C ILE A 242 4.25 -0.48 -1.97
N HIS A 243 3.04 -1.05 -2.01
CA HIS A 243 1.91 -0.59 -1.21
C HIS A 243 2.23 -0.57 0.30
N TYR A 244 2.92 -1.60 0.80
CA TYR A 244 3.28 -1.66 2.22
C TYR A 244 4.16 -0.50 2.71
N ILE A 245 4.91 0.18 1.82
CA ILE A 245 5.81 1.28 2.20
C ILE A 245 5.04 2.40 2.92
N ASP A 246 3.84 2.73 2.45
CA ASP A 246 3.06 3.84 3.00
C ASP A 246 2.43 3.54 4.38
N PHE A 247 2.37 2.25 4.76
CA PHE A 247 1.79 1.81 6.04
C PHE A 247 2.84 1.59 7.13
N LEU A 248 4.12 1.78 6.81
CA LEU A 248 5.18 1.70 7.81
C LEU A 248 5.14 2.93 8.73
N PRO A 249 5.39 2.77 10.05
CA PRO A 249 5.56 3.90 10.94
C PRO A 249 6.64 4.86 10.44
N ALA A 250 6.52 6.16 10.72
CA ALA A 250 7.55 7.12 10.33
C ALA A 250 8.90 6.86 11.00
N ALA A 251 8.92 6.33 12.23
CA ALA A 251 10.12 6.05 12.99
C ALA A 251 9.94 4.91 14.02
N ASN A 252 11.03 4.56 14.69
CA ASN A 252 11.09 3.65 15.84
C ASN A 252 10.63 2.22 15.51
N TRP A 253 11.03 1.70 14.34
CA TRP A 253 10.58 0.41 13.84
C TRP A 253 10.99 -0.76 14.74
N SER A 254 12.16 -0.68 15.37
CA SER A 254 12.62 -1.66 16.35
C SER A 254 11.70 -1.78 17.56
N PHE A 255 11.13 -0.67 18.01
CA PHE A 255 10.12 -0.66 19.07
C PHE A 255 8.79 -1.19 18.53
N HIS A 256 8.38 -0.73 17.35
CA HIS A 256 7.11 -1.11 16.73
C HIS A 256 7.17 -2.44 15.96
N CYS A 257 8.21 -3.26 16.07
CA CYS A 257 8.44 -4.37 15.13
C CYS A 257 7.37 -5.48 15.19
N SER A 258 6.57 -5.51 16.25
CA SER A 258 5.39 -6.38 16.37
C SER A 258 4.18 -5.85 15.59
N ASP A 259 4.29 -4.72 14.88
CA ASP A 259 3.28 -4.22 13.96
C ASP A 259 3.04 -5.20 12.81
N THR A 260 1.77 -5.45 12.48
CA THR A 260 1.38 -6.37 11.40
C THR A 260 1.84 -5.90 10.02
N PHE A 261 1.89 -4.59 9.74
CA PHE A 261 2.40 -4.06 8.48
C PHE A 261 3.91 -4.27 8.35
N ILE A 262 4.68 -4.00 9.42
CA ILE A 262 6.13 -4.30 9.43
C ILE A 262 6.36 -5.79 9.20
N GLN A 263 5.60 -6.64 9.90
CA GLN A 263 5.73 -8.09 9.76
C GLN A 263 5.40 -8.58 8.35
N ASN A 264 4.28 -8.14 7.78
CA ASN A 264 3.86 -8.55 6.44
C ASN A 264 4.81 -8.02 5.36
N PHE A 265 5.30 -6.78 5.50
CA PHE A 265 6.34 -6.24 4.64
C PHE A 265 7.58 -7.12 4.71
N ALA A 266 8.10 -7.38 5.91
CA ALA A 266 9.29 -8.19 6.11
C ALA A 266 9.16 -9.58 5.49
N GLU A 267 8.03 -10.26 5.72
CA GLU A 267 7.75 -11.58 5.15
C GLU A 267 7.73 -11.56 3.62
N LEU A 268 7.00 -10.62 3.01
CA LEU A 268 6.92 -10.51 1.56
C LEU A 268 8.27 -10.13 0.94
N SER A 269 8.98 -9.15 1.53
CA SER A 269 10.29 -8.69 1.07
C SER A 269 11.32 -9.83 1.10
N LEU A 270 11.42 -10.53 2.23
CA LEU A 270 12.33 -11.67 2.40
C LEU A 270 11.97 -12.82 1.46
N PHE A 271 10.69 -13.10 1.28
CA PHE A 271 10.23 -14.12 0.36
C PHE A 271 10.66 -13.80 -1.08
N LEU A 272 10.38 -12.58 -1.57
CA LEU A 272 10.73 -12.16 -2.92
C LEU A 272 12.25 -12.12 -3.15
N ASP A 273 13.04 -11.73 -2.15
CA ASP A 273 14.51 -11.84 -2.21
C ASP A 273 14.96 -13.30 -2.32
N LYS A 274 14.42 -14.17 -1.47
CA LYS A 274 14.78 -15.59 -1.41
C LYS A 274 14.54 -16.32 -2.73
N VAL A 275 13.50 -15.94 -3.47
CA VAL A 275 13.14 -16.55 -4.75
C VAL A 275 13.63 -15.76 -5.97
N ASN A 276 14.40 -14.68 -5.76
CA ASN A 276 14.89 -13.78 -6.80
C ASN A 276 13.76 -13.23 -7.71
N LYS A 277 12.63 -12.85 -7.10
CA LYS A 277 11.46 -12.23 -7.78
C LYS A 277 11.12 -10.85 -7.23
N LYS A 278 12.03 -10.21 -6.48
CA LYS A 278 11.92 -8.79 -6.16
C LYS A 278 12.31 -7.96 -7.38
N MET A 279 11.30 -7.53 -8.12
CA MET A 279 11.42 -6.81 -9.39
C MET A 279 11.42 -5.30 -9.16
N ALA A 280 10.60 -4.81 -8.23
CA ALA A 280 10.59 -3.41 -7.85
C ALA A 280 11.80 -3.08 -6.96
N LYS A 281 12.40 -1.90 -7.17
CA LYS A 281 13.44 -1.37 -6.29
C LYS A 281 12.80 -0.92 -4.96
N VAL A 282 12.85 -1.82 -4.00
CA VAL A 282 12.39 -1.58 -2.63
C VAL A 282 13.44 -2.10 -1.66
N ILE A 283 14.22 -1.17 -1.09
CA ILE A 283 15.15 -1.50 -0.01
C ILE A 283 14.41 -1.39 1.32
N PHE A 284 14.50 -2.43 2.13
CA PHE A 284 13.89 -2.49 3.46
C PHE A 284 14.89 -3.02 4.49
N PRO A 285 15.45 -2.13 5.35
CA PRO A 285 16.29 -2.57 6.46
C PRO A 285 15.38 -3.20 7.54
N ILE A 286 15.40 -4.53 7.63
CA ILE A 286 14.55 -5.28 8.54
C ILE A 286 14.93 -4.91 9.99
N PRO A 287 13.99 -4.38 10.80
CA PRO A 287 14.27 -3.98 12.16
C PRO A 287 14.48 -5.20 13.06
N SER A 288 15.45 -5.14 13.96
CA SER A 288 15.55 -6.05 15.10
C SER A 288 14.71 -5.53 16.27
N PHE A 289 14.07 -6.42 17.02
CA PHE A 289 13.24 -6.03 18.16
C PHE A 289 14.08 -5.38 19.26
N ASN A 290 13.67 -4.19 19.72
CA ASN A 290 14.30 -3.52 20.86
C ASN A 290 13.31 -2.55 21.53
N LEU A 291 12.86 -2.87 22.76
CA LEU A 291 11.92 -2.03 23.52
C LEU A 291 12.50 -0.71 24.02
N ASN A 292 13.83 -0.59 24.09
CA ASN A 292 14.51 0.63 24.57
C ASN A 292 14.91 1.56 23.41
N SER A 293 14.46 1.28 22.19
CA SER A 293 14.87 2.01 20.97
C SER A 293 14.01 3.23 20.65
N VAL A 294 13.07 3.62 21.52
CA VAL A 294 12.19 4.76 21.26
C VAL A 294 12.99 6.06 21.30
N VAL A 295 13.00 6.77 20.18
CA VAL A 295 13.64 8.08 20.05
C VAL A 295 12.58 9.09 19.62
N GLN A 296 12.48 10.20 20.37
CA GLN A 296 11.64 11.36 20.01
C GLN A 296 10.17 11.00 19.70
N GLU A 297 9.57 10.08 20.47
CA GLU A 297 8.15 9.73 20.33
C GLU A 297 7.44 9.74 21.69
N ASP A 298 6.37 10.52 21.79
CA ASP A 298 5.45 10.52 22.92
C ASP A 298 4.46 9.36 22.76
N LEU A 299 4.65 8.30 23.54
CA LEU A 299 3.79 7.13 23.46
C LEU A 299 2.45 7.35 24.18
N SER A 300 1.35 7.19 23.45
CA SER A 300 0.01 7.08 24.04
C SER A 300 -0.10 5.85 24.93
N VAL A 301 -1.09 5.83 25.82
CA VAL A 301 -1.36 4.67 26.69
C VAL A 301 -1.60 3.41 25.85
N GLU A 302 -2.41 3.53 24.80
CA GLU A 302 -2.70 2.44 23.85
C GLU A 302 -1.43 1.94 23.16
N SER A 303 -0.53 2.83 22.78
CA SER A 303 0.73 2.48 22.12
C SER A 303 1.66 1.69 23.04
N ARG A 304 1.74 2.07 24.33
CA ARG A 304 2.53 1.35 25.34
C ARG A 304 1.98 -0.05 25.61
N PHE A 305 0.66 -0.23 25.60
CA PHE A 305 0.07 -1.56 25.74
C PHE A 305 0.21 -2.37 24.46
N ALA A 306 0.01 -1.75 23.29
CA ALA A 306 0.05 -2.43 22.01
C ALA A 306 1.41 -3.10 21.77
N VAL A 307 2.54 -2.48 22.14
CA VAL A 307 3.87 -3.08 21.91
C VAL A 307 4.10 -4.37 22.72
N LEU A 308 3.46 -4.50 23.88
CA LEU A 308 3.58 -5.65 24.77
C LEU A 308 2.82 -6.87 24.25
N ILE A 309 1.88 -6.69 23.32
CA ILE A 309 1.12 -7.78 22.74
C ILE A 309 2.04 -8.57 21.79
N PRO A 310 2.21 -9.89 22.01
CA PRO A 310 3.02 -10.73 21.14
C PRO A 310 2.65 -10.60 19.66
N ALA A 311 3.67 -10.54 18.80
CA ALA A 311 3.52 -10.42 17.35
C ALA A 311 2.57 -11.47 16.76
N LYS A 312 2.64 -12.72 17.26
CA LYS A 312 1.75 -13.82 16.86
C LYS A 312 0.27 -13.53 17.13
N LEU A 313 -0.06 -13.01 18.32
CA LEU A 313 -1.45 -12.69 18.67
C LEU A 313 -2.00 -11.53 17.82
N LYS A 314 -1.17 -10.54 17.50
CA LYS A 314 -1.54 -9.46 16.57
C LYS A 314 -1.84 -9.99 15.17
N LYS A 315 -1.01 -10.92 14.67
CA LYS A 315 -1.24 -11.59 13.39
C LYS A 315 -2.53 -12.40 13.38
N GLU A 316 -2.79 -13.20 14.42
CA GLU A 316 -4.03 -13.97 14.54
C GLU A 316 -5.27 -13.07 14.56
N ALA A 317 -5.21 -11.94 15.27
CA ALA A 317 -6.28 -10.94 15.28
C ALA A 317 -6.51 -10.32 13.89
N ALA A 318 -5.44 -9.98 13.17
CA ALA A 318 -5.55 -9.45 11.81
C ALA A 318 -6.13 -10.48 10.82
N ILE A 319 -5.67 -11.73 10.87
CA ILE A 319 -6.21 -12.84 10.08
C ILE A 319 -7.71 -13.00 10.34
N LYS A 320 -8.12 -13.00 11.61
CA LYS A 320 -9.53 -13.09 12.00
C LYS A 320 -10.34 -11.91 11.43
N SER A 321 -9.78 -10.70 11.44
CA SER A 321 -10.42 -9.53 10.86
C SER A 321 -10.64 -9.68 9.36
N ILE A 322 -9.62 -10.11 8.59
CA ILE A 322 -9.73 -10.34 7.14
C ILE A 322 -10.74 -11.42 6.80
N LYS A 323 -10.78 -12.52 7.56
CA LYS A 323 -11.78 -13.58 7.40
C LYS A 323 -13.20 -13.06 7.65
N ASN A 324 -13.38 -12.26 8.70
CA ASN A 324 -14.68 -11.64 9.00
C ASN A 324 -15.12 -10.66 7.91
N PHE A 325 -14.21 -9.79 7.44
CA PHE A 325 -14.51 -8.87 6.34
C PHE A 325 -14.91 -9.62 5.08
N SER A 326 -14.19 -10.68 4.71
CA SER A 326 -14.51 -11.49 3.53
C SER A 326 -15.85 -12.20 3.67
N LYS A 327 -16.13 -12.81 4.84
CA LYS A 327 -17.40 -13.47 5.12
C LYS A 327 -18.61 -12.53 4.98
N ARG A 328 -18.50 -11.28 5.44
CA ARG A 328 -19.62 -10.30 5.40
C ARG A 328 -20.07 -9.97 3.99
N ILE A 329 -19.19 -10.07 3.00
CA ILE A 329 -19.47 -9.69 1.62
C ILE A 329 -19.58 -10.91 0.69
N GLY A 330 -19.56 -12.11 1.26
CA GLY A 330 -19.59 -13.35 0.47
C GLY A 330 -18.31 -13.59 -0.36
N HIS A 331 -17.18 -12.99 0.01
CA HIS A 331 -15.90 -13.19 -0.67
C HIS A 331 -15.22 -14.47 -0.17
N SER A 332 -14.86 -15.36 -1.09
CA SER A 332 -14.05 -16.54 -0.84
C SER A 332 -12.57 -16.17 -0.74
N LEU A 333 -11.91 -16.71 0.27
CA LEU A 333 -10.47 -16.62 0.45
C LEU A 333 -9.74 -17.86 -0.10
N ASP A 334 -10.46 -18.72 -0.83
CA ASP A 334 -9.88 -19.91 -1.44
C ASP A 334 -8.95 -19.50 -2.58
N PHE A 335 -7.79 -20.16 -2.63
CA PHE A 335 -6.82 -20.01 -3.70
C PHE A 335 -6.21 -21.36 -4.06
N SER A 336 -5.70 -21.48 -5.27
CA SER A 336 -4.94 -22.65 -5.71
C SER A 336 -3.80 -22.26 -6.63
N PHE A 337 -2.67 -22.96 -6.52
CA PHE A 337 -1.55 -22.82 -7.43
C PHE A 337 -1.55 -23.97 -8.43
N SER A 338 -1.49 -23.65 -9.72
CA SER A 338 -1.28 -24.64 -10.79
C SER A 338 0.20 -24.72 -11.13
N TRP A 339 0.66 -25.93 -11.41
CA TRP A 339 2.06 -26.21 -11.68
C TRP A 339 2.18 -27.07 -12.94
N LYS A 340 3.21 -26.81 -13.73
CA LYS A 340 3.58 -27.66 -14.85
C LYS A 340 4.03 -29.03 -14.32
N SER A 341 3.53 -30.09 -14.95
CA SER A 341 3.89 -31.49 -14.67
C SER A 341 5.39 -31.72 -14.80
#